data_AF-A0A5D3BJ79-F1
#
_entry.id   AF-A0A5D3BJ79-F1
#
_cell.length_a   1.000
_cell.length_b   1.000
_cell.length_c   1.000
_cell.angle_alpha   90.00
_cell.angle_beta   90.00
_cell.angle_gamma   90.00
#
_symmetry.space_group_name_H-M   'P 1'
#
loop_
_entity.id
_entity.type
_entity.pdbx_description
1 polymer ?
#
loop_
_entity_poly.entity_id
_entity_poly.type
_entity_poly.pdbx_seq_one_letter_code
_entity_poly.pdbx_strand_id
1 'polypeptide(L)'
;MLFAAAAAGNVEFLLIIFRQDPQLVMHIAKDNKASIFHIAVQNRQESVFSLIYEIGGLKDLIAFTKDDKTDCNILHLAGMLAAPHHLSRVSGAALQMQRELLWFKEVEKIVYSYHTRVHCKGLPNLTGGETKLFDPADTLTPRQLFSRQHEQLRKDGEEWMKSTANSCMVVATLITTVVFAAAFTFPGGNNDKDGTPIFRQNQAFTVFIISDVAALVLSTTSILTFLSILTSRYAEEDFLMSLPGKLLFGLLTLFVSIACMAVAFSMTFFIAYDKTNAKLPLAIAAVTVIPIGCFCVFHLRLIVDILRSAYWSYFSFRKRNIKLF
;
A
#
# COMPACT_ATOMS: atom_id res chain seq x y z
N MET A 1 28.86 -15.71 12.33
CA MET A 1 27.75 -16.55 11.82
C MET A 1 26.38 -16.01 12.23
N LEU A 2 26.11 -15.80 13.53
CA LEU A 2 24.82 -15.27 14.05
C LEU A 2 24.36 -13.95 13.38
N PHE A 3 25.23 -12.94 13.34
CA PHE A 3 24.90 -11.64 12.76
C PHE A 3 24.61 -11.70 11.25
N ALA A 4 25.31 -12.58 10.52
CA ALA A 4 25.04 -12.80 9.09
C ALA A 4 23.68 -13.47 8.87
N ALA A 5 23.32 -14.45 9.72
CA ALA A 5 21.98 -15.04 9.69
C ALA A 5 20.89 -14.02 10.01
N ALA A 6 21.14 -13.11 10.95
CA ALA A 6 20.24 -12.00 11.27
C ALA A 6 20.06 -11.04 10.10
N ALA A 7 21.14 -10.64 9.45
CA ALA A 7 21.12 -9.77 8.27
C ALA A 7 20.38 -10.40 7.08
N ALA A 8 20.55 -11.72 6.90
CA ALA A 8 19.87 -12.49 5.85
C ALA A 8 18.42 -12.86 6.17
N GLY A 9 17.95 -12.64 7.42
CA GLY A 9 16.60 -12.99 7.84
C GLY A 9 16.36 -14.48 8.11
N ASN A 10 17.43 -15.26 8.33
CA ASN A 10 17.34 -16.71 8.57
C ASN A 10 16.88 -16.99 10.02
N VAL A 11 15.58 -16.84 10.25
CA VAL A 11 14.93 -16.97 11.56
C VAL A 11 15.01 -18.40 12.11
N GLU A 12 14.90 -19.42 11.26
CA GLU A 12 14.93 -20.84 11.68
C GLU A 12 16.28 -21.22 12.26
N PHE A 13 17.37 -20.81 11.61
CA PHE A 13 18.72 -21.03 12.11
C PHE A 13 18.95 -20.34 13.47
N LEU A 14 18.48 -19.10 13.61
CA LEU A 14 18.60 -18.36 14.88
C LEU A 14 17.80 -19.03 16.01
N LEU A 15 16.59 -19.53 15.73
CA LEU A 15 15.78 -20.26 16.70
C LEU A 15 16.45 -21.53 17.20
N ILE A 16 17.07 -22.30 16.30
CA ILE A 16 17.81 -23.52 16.68
C ILE A 16 18.94 -23.16 17.65
N ILE A 17 19.71 -22.12 17.33
CA ILE A 17 20.83 -21.72 18.18
C ILE A 17 20.35 -21.17 19.52
N PHE A 18 19.35 -20.30 19.55
CA PHE A 18 18.86 -19.72 20.81
C PHE A 18 18.23 -20.76 21.75
N ARG A 19 17.68 -21.86 21.21
CA ARG A 19 17.20 -22.98 22.02
C ARG A 19 18.34 -23.82 22.60
N GLN A 20 19.45 -23.93 21.89
CA GLN A 20 20.64 -24.64 22.38
C GLN A 20 21.42 -23.81 23.39
N ASP A 21 21.57 -22.51 23.14
CA ASP A 21 22.22 -21.56 24.04
C ASP A 21 21.44 -20.23 24.09
N PRO A 22 20.55 -20.06 25.08
CA PRO A 22 19.75 -18.85 25.25
C PRO A 22 20.55 -17.57 25.48
N GLN A 23 21.81 -17.66 25.94
CA GLN A 23 22.63 -16.47 26.21
C GLN A 23 23.00 -15.73 24.93
N LEU A 24 23.02 -16.42 23.79
CA LEU A 24 23.36 -15.84 22.49
C LEU A 24 22.35 -14.81 21.98
N VAL A 25 21.13 -14.79 22.52
CA VAL A 25 20.12 -13.75 22.22
C VAL A 25 20.65 -12.36 22.56
N MET A 26 21.43 -12.26 23.64
CA MET A 26 22.01 -11.02 24.13
C MET A 26 23.43 -10.79 23.60
N HIS A 27 23.87 -11.59 22.63
CA HIS A 27 25.19 -11.42 22.05
C HIS A 27 25.28 -10.10 21.28
N ILE A 28 26.31 -9.33 21.61
CA ILE A 28 26.56 -8.00 21.07
C ILE A 28 27.84 -8.03 20.23
N ALA A 29 27.80 -7.39 19.06
CA ALA A 29 28.97 -7.26 18.19
C ALA A 29 30.04 -6.39 18.84
N LYS A 30 31.31 -6.80 18.72
CA LYS A 30 32.45 -6.14 19.39
C LYS A 30 32.72 -4.72 18.87
N ASP A 31 32.41 -4.44 17.62
CA ASP A 31 32.89 -3.22 16.94
C ASP A 31 31.94 -2.01 17.05
N ASN A 32 30.66 -2.26 17.33
CA ASN A 32 29.58 -1.27 17.27
C ASN A 32 28.47 -1.49 18.30
N LYS A 33 28.67 -2.41 19.25
CA LYS A 33 27.65 -2.85 20.22
C LYS A 33 26.28 -3.22 19.63
N ALA A 34 26.21 -3.60 18.35
CA ALA A 34 24.96 -4.01 17.73
C ALA A 34 24.54 -5.42 18.18
N SER A 35 23.30 -5.56 18.65
CA SER A 35 22.69 -6.87 18.84
C SER A 35 22.16 -7.43 17.52
N ILE A 36 21.78 -8.71 17.54
CA ILE A 36 21.10 -9.39 16.41
C ILE A 36 19.87 -8.60 15.93
N PHE A 37 19.15 -7.95 16.86
CA PHE A 37 17.96 -7.16 16.54
C PHE A 37 18.28 -5.82 15.88
N HIS A 38 19.41 -5.18 16.22
CA HIS A 38 19.87 -3.97 15.53
C HIS A 38 20.14 -4.27 14.05
N ILE A 39 20.83 -5.39 13.79
CA ILE A 39 21.13 -5.85 12.43
C ILE A 39 19.85 -6.23 11.68
N ALA A 40 18.94 -6.95 12.34
CA ALA A 40 17.64 -7.26 11.76
C ALA A 40 16.86 -6.00 11.40
N VAL A 41 16.91 -4.96 12.24
CA VAL A 41 16.22 -3.69 12.00
C VAL A 41 16.79 -2.91 10.82
N GLN A 42 18.11 -2.81 10.77
CA GLN A 42 18.80 -2.16 9.67
C GLN A 42 18.50 -2.83 8.32
N ASN A 43 18.34 -4.16 8.31
CA ASN A 43 18.08 -4.95 7.09
C ASN A 43 16.58 -5.27 6.86
N ARG A 44 15.65 -4.64 7.60
CA ARG A 44 14.20 -4.90 7.45
C ARG A 44 13.80 -6.37 7.60
N GLN A 45 14.49 -7.11 8.46
CA GLN A 45 14.25 -8.54 8.69
C GLN A 45 13.18 -8.76 9.75
N GLU A 46 11.93 -8.60 9.33
CA GLU A 46 10.73 -8.63 10.18
C GLU A 46 10.60 -9.94 10.98
N SER A 47 10.90 -11.07 10.33
CA SER A 47 10.85 -12.39 10.97
C SER A 47 11.77 -12.49 12.17
N VAL A 48 13.00 -11.99 12.02
CA VAL A 48 14.02 -12.01 13.08
C VAL A 48 13.70 -10.98 14.15
N PHE A 49 13.24 -9.79 13.75
CA PHE A 49 12.82 -8.76 14.70
C PHE A 49 11.67 -9.24 15.60
N SER A 50 10.69 -9.97 15.06
CA SER A 50 9.53 -10.45 15.81
C SER A 50 9.89 -11.28 17.05
N LEU A 51 11.06 -11.92 17.05
CA LEU A 51 11.61 -12.66 18.19
C LEU A 51 11.82 -11.79 19.45
N ILE A 52 11.90 -10.47 19.30
CA ILE A 52 12.10 -9.53 20.41
C ILE A 52 10.93 -9.49 21.38
N TYR A 53 9.73 -9.91 20.95
CA TYR A 53 8.56 -9.97 21.80
C TYR A 53 8.55 -11.20 22.71
N GLU A 54 9.33 -12.24 22.38
CA GLU A 54 9.41 -13.49 23.14
C GLU A 54 10.45 -13.46 24.27
N ILE A 55 11.39 -12.51 24.24
CA ILE A 55 12.52 -12.44 25.18
C ILE A 55 12.21 -11.65 26.47
N GLY A 56 10.94 -11.27 26.68
CA GLY A 56 10.49 -10.59 27.90
C GLY A 56 11.14 -9.22 28.12
N GLY A 57 11.55 -8.92 29.36
CA GLY A 57 12.18 -7.65 29.73
C GLY A 57 13.56 -7.41 29.13
N LEU A 58 14.20 -8.43 28.55
CA LEU A 58 15.49 -8.28 27.86
C LEU A 58 15.40 -7.33 26.66
N LYS A 59 14.21 -7.20 26.05
CA LYS A 59 13.98 -6.26 24.95
C LYS A 59 14.29 -4.81 25.33
N ASP A 60 14.07 -4.44 26.59
CA ASP A 60 14.28 -3.06 27.06
C ASP A 60 15.79 -2.75 27.11
N LEU A 61 16.62 -3.73 27.46
CA LEU A 61 18.08 -3.61 27.42
C LEU A 61 18.59 -3.50 25.97
N ILE A 62 17.97 -4.25 25.05
CA ILE A 62 18.30 -4.16 23.63
C ILE A 62 17.92 -2.78 23.07
N ALA A 63 16.74 -2.27 23.40
CA ALA A 63 16.29 -0.95 22.98
C ALA A 63 17.13 0.20 23.59
N PHE A 64 17.68 0.00 24.80
CA PHE A 64 18.58 0.94 25.47
C PHE A 64 19.97 0.98 24.82
N THR A 65 20.40 -0.10 24.17
CA THR A 65 21.75 -0.21 23.61
C THR A 65 21.96 0.81 22.48
N LYS A 66 23.14 1.41 22.47
CA LYS A 66 23.55 2.38 21.45
C LYS A 66 24.89 2.00 20.85
N ASP A 67 25.09 2.43 19.62
CA ASP A 67 26.37 2.34 18.93
C ASP A 67 27.40 3.27 19.58
N ASP A 68 28.57 2.74 19.95
CA ASP A 68 29.59 3.49 20.68
C ASP A 68 30.20 4.66 19.89
N LYS A 69 30.18 4.59 18.56
CA LYS A 69 30.82 5.60 17.68
C LYS A 69 29.84 6.70 17.29
N THR A 70 28.60 6.33 16.99
CA THR A 70 27.57 7.21 16.43
C THR A 70 26.49 7.58 17.44
N ASP A 71 26.43 6.95 18.61
CA ASP A 71 25.33 7.08 19.58
C ASP A 71 23.94 6.74 18.98
N CYS A 72 23.90 6.02 17.85
CA CYS A 72 22.66 5.55 17.24
C CYS A 72 22.02 4.45 18.09
N ASN A 73 20.73 4.57 18.35
CA ASN A 73 19.91 3.48 18.89
C ASN A 73 19.21 2.71 17.75
N ILE A 74 18.51 1.62 18.11
CA ILE A 74 17.76 0.79 17.18
C ILE A 74 16.72 1.56 16.34
N LEU A 75 16.14 2.65 16.87
CA LEU A 75 15.15 3.45 16.15
C LEU A 75 15.81 4.33 15.07
N HIS A 76 17.03 4.80 15.28
CA HIS A 76 17.80 5.47 14.22
C HIS A 76 18.06 4.50 13.05
N LEU A 77 18.37 3.23 13.33
CA LEU A 77 18.55 2.20 12.29
C LEU A 77 17.25 1.93 11.51
N ALA A 78 16.09 2.00 12.16
CA ALA A 78 14.79 1.96 11.48
C ALA A 78 14.55 3.22 10.64
N GLY A 79 15.14 4.35 11.03
CA GLY A 79 15.10 5.63 10.33
C GLY A 79 15.94 5.70 9.04
N MET A 80 16.94 4.82 8.89
CA MET A 80 17.78 4.76 7.69
C MET A 80 17.01 4.19 6.50
N LEU A 81 17.25 4.67 5.29
CA LEU A 81 16.60 4.12 4.09
C LEU A 81 17.03 2.67 3.85
N ALA A 82 16.07 1.78 3.59
CA ALA A 82 16.36 0.39 3.28
C ALA A 82 17.15 0.23 1.96
N ALA A 83 17.87 -0.89 1.82
CA ALA A 83 18.58 -1.19 0.59
C ALA A 83 17.62 -1.32 -0.61
N PRO A 84 18.04 -0.98 -1.85
CA PRO A 84 17.15 -0.95 -3.02
C PRO A 84 16.38 -2.25 -3.27
N HIS A 85 17.01 -3.41 -3.03
CA HIS A 85 16.37 -4.71 -3.20
C HIS A 85 15.22 -4.95 -2.20
N HIS A 86 15.31 -4.40 -0.98
CA HIS A 86 14.21 -4.44 0.00
C HIS A 86 13.07 -3.50 -0.39
N LEU A 87 13.39 -2.27 -0.84
CA LEU A 87 12.38 -1.30 -1.31
C LEU A 87 11.59 -1.85 -2.50
N SER A 88 12.27 -2.50 -3.46
CA SER A 88 11.65 -3.06 -4.66
C SER A 88 10.64 -4.20 -4.42
N ARG A 89 10.54 -4.71 -3.18
CA ARG A 89 9.57 -5.76 -2.81
C ARG A 89 8.12 -5.27 -2.85
N VAL A 90 7.89 -3.96 -2.78
CA VAL A 90 6.57 -3.34 -2.78
C VAL A 90 6.37 -2.52 -4.04
N SER A 91 5.18 -2.64 -4.65
CA SER A 91 4.79 -1.97 -5.88
C SER A 91 4.53 -0.47 -5.64
N GLY A 92 5.25 0.41 -6.34
CA GLY A 92 5.01 1.86 -6.32
C GLY A 92 5.62 2.59 -5.12
N ALA A 93 6.19 3.78 -5.36
CA ALA A 93 6.93 4.55 -4.36
C ALA A 93 6.07 4.94 -3.14
N ALA A 94 4.76 5.18 -3.32
CA ALA A 94 3.86 5.50 -2.20
C ALA A 94 3.69 4.33 -1.22
N LEU A 95 3.58 3.09 -1.73
CA LEU A 95 3.45 1.90 -0.89
C LEU A 95 4.81 1.51 -0.26
N GLN A 96 5.92 1.80 -0.94
CA GLN A 96 7.26 1.69 -0.35
C GLN A 96 7.41 2.65 0.84
N MET A 97 7.02 3.92 0.67
CA MET A 97 7.01 4.91 1.75
C MET A 97 6.12 4.48 2.92
N GLN A 98 4.91 3.98 2.63
CA GLN A 98 4.02 3.42 3.65
C GLN A 98 4.69 2.29 4.43
N ARG A 99 5.38 1.36 3.75
CA ARG A 99 6.03 0.21 4.38
C ARG A 99 7.17 0.63 5.30
N GLU A 100 8.01 1.56 4.87
CA GLU A 100 9.11 2.08 5.68
C GLU A 100 8.58 2.82 6.92
N LEU A 101 7.50 3.59 6.77
CA LEU A 101 6.89 4.28 7.91
C LEU A 101 6.20 3.33 8.90
N LEU A 102 5.55 2.26 8.41
CA LEU A 102 5.03 1.19 9.26
C LEU A 102 6.14 0.47 10.01
N TRP A 103 7.26 0.19 9.34
CA TRP A 103 8.44 -0.42 9.94
C TRP A 103 9.01 0.45 11.06
N PHE A 104 9.19 1.74 10.79
CA PHE A 104 9.66 2.72 11.78
C PHE A 104 8.75 2.74 13.02
N LYS A 105 7.42 2.82 12.82
CA LYS A 105 6.44 2.79 13.92
C LYS A 105 6.43 1.47 14.69
N GLU A 106 6.74 0.34 14.05
CA GLU A 106 6.81 -0.94 14.76
C GLU A 106 8.01 -0.98 15.70
N VAL A 107 9.17 -0.53 15.23
CA VAL A 107 10.38 -0.42 16.06
C VAL A 107 10.21 0.63 17.15
N GLU A 108 9.47 1.71 16.89
CA GLU A 108 9.16 2.74 17.88
C GLU A 108 8.42 2.17 19.12
N LYS A 109 7.57 1.16 18.94
CA LYS A 109 6.79 0.55 20.05
C LYS A 109 7.64 -0.12 21.12
N ILE A 110 8.85 -0.57 20.78
CA ILE A 110 9.75 -1.22 21.74
C ILE A 110 10.73 -0.24 22.40
N VAL A 111 10.72 1.04 21.98
CA VAL A 111 11.64 2.06 22.44
C VAL A 111 10.92 3.01 23.40
N TYR A 112 11.47 3.22 24.60
CA TYR A 112 10.90 4.18 25.56
C TYR A 112 10.93 5.62 25.02
N SER A 113 9.98 6.44 25.48
CA SER A 113 9.80 7.83 25.04
C SER A 113 11.02 8.73 25.20
N TYR A 114 11.91 8.44 26.15
CA TYR A 114 13.19 9.15 26.28
C TYR A 114 14.11 8.91 25.07
N HIS A 115 14.16 7.67 24.57
CA HIS A 115 15.05 7.25 23.50
C HIS A 115 14.56 7.66 22.09
N THR A 116 13.31 8.10 21.95
CA THR A 116 12.80 8.67 20.69
C THR A 116 13.31 10.09 20.43
N ARG A 117 13.90 10.75 21.45
CA ARG A 117 14.46 12.10 21.38
C ARG A 117 15.98 12.14 21.51
N VAL A 118 16.62 10.98 21.62
CA VAL A 118 18.08 10.89 21.63
C VAL A 118 18.60 11.30 20.26
N HIS A 119 19.70 12.04 20.24
CA HIS A 119 20.34 12.45 19.00
C HIS A 119 21.53 11.54 18.68
N CYS A 120 21.64 11.05 17.44
CA CYS A 120 22.83 10.36 16.97
C CYS A 120 23.84 11.34 16.36
N LYS A 121 25.14 11.09 16.56
CA LYS A 121 26.24 11.77 15.86
C LYS A 121 26.35 11.22 14.44
N GLY A 122 26.87 12.07 13.55
CA GLY A 122 26.85 11.86 12.10
C GLY A 122 27.10 10.44 11.62
N LEU A 123 26.27 9.99 10.68
CA LEU A 123 26.46 8.73 9.96
C LEU A 123 27.34 9.00 8.73
N PRO A 124 28.48 8.32 8.58
CA PRO A 124 29.47 8.64 7.55
C PRO A 124 29.05 8.34 6.09
N ASN A 125 27.89 7.72 5.83
CA ASN A 125 27.50 7.31 4.47
C ASN A 125 26.02 7.58 4.17
N LEU A 126 25.60 8.84 4.26
CA LEU A 126 24.28 9.29 3.82
C LEU A 126 24.41 9.95 2.45
N THR A 127 24.61 9.16 1.39
CA THR A 127 24.21 9.39 -0.02
C THR A 127 25.08 8.57 -0.97
N GLY A 128 24.46 7.67 -1.73
CA GLY A 128 24.88 7.50 -3.12
C GLY A 128 24.35 8.69 -3.89
N GLY A 129 25.22 9.67 -4.17
CA GLY A 129 24.93 10.78 -5.10
C GLY A 129 24.20 11.98 -4.49
N GLU A 130 24.89 12.79 -3.69
CA GLU A 130 24.98 14.25 -3.82
C GLU A 130 25.63 14.81 -2.55
N THR A 131 26.85 15.29 -2.71
CA THR A 131 27.75 15.80 -1.66
C THR A 131 27.23 17.10 -1.06
N LYS A 132 26.23 17.03 -0.16
CA LYS A 132 26.05 18.07 0.86
C LYS A 132 26.94 17.71 2.04
N LEU A 133 27.98 18.51 2.20
CA LEU A 133 28.95 18.47 3.29
C LEU A 133 28.19 18.27 4.62
N PHE A 134 28.47 17.16 5.30
CA PHE A 134 27.89 16.89 6.61
C PHE A 134 28.49 17.90 7.59
N ASP A 135 27.68 18.76 8.21
CA ASP A 135 28.17 19.54 9.35
C ASP A 135 28.40 18.56 10.51
N PRO A 136 29.63 18.43 11.05
CA PRO A 136 29.93 17.47 12.12
C PRO A 136 29.17 17.72 13.44
N ALA A 137 28.35 18.77 13.50
CA ALA A 137 27.45 19.12 14.58
C ALA A 137 25.99 18.67 14.37
N ASP A 138 25.62 18.12 13.21
CA ASP A 138 24.24 17.67 12.93
C ASP A 138 23.95 16.37 13.68
N THR A 139 23.46 16.52 14.91
CA THR A 139 22.94 15.41 15.68
C THR A 139 21.44 15.28 15.45
N LEU A 140 20.97 14.17 14.89
CA LEU A 140 19.57 13.99 14.48
C LEU A 140 18.84 13.05 15.42
N THR A 141 17.58 13.36 15.74
CA THR A 141 16.67 12.38 16.35
C THR A 141 16.26 11.30 15.34
N PRO A 142 15.75 10.13 15.78
CA PRO A 142 15.31 9.08 14.86
C PRO A 142 14.27 9.56 13.84
N ARG A 143 13.32 10.41 14.26
CA ARG A 143 12.29 10.93 13.37
C ARG A 143 12.84 11.92 12.35
N GLN A 144 13.74 12.82 12.76
CA GLN A 144 14.41 13.74 11.84
C GLN A 144 15.28 12.98 10.83
N LEU A 145 15.98 11.93 11.27
CA LEU A 145 16.75 11.06 10.39
C LEU A 145 15.84 10.36 9.37
N PHE A 146 14.71 9.80 9.82
CA PHE A 146 13.72 9.17 8.93
C PHE A 146 13.22 10.15 7.87
N SER A 147 12.78 11.35 8.28
CA SER A 147 12.29 12.37 7.36
C SER A 147 13.32 12.77 6.31
N ARG A 148 14.58 12.94 6.72
CA ARG A 148 15.67 13.30 5.80
C ARG A 148 16.03 12.17 4.84
N GLN A 149 16.08 10.93 5.31
CA GLN A 149 16.43 9.75 4.50
C GLN A 149 15.33 9.35 3.51
N HIS A 150 14.07 9.61 3.85
CA HIS A 150 12.92 9.24 3.03
C HIS A 150 12.32 10.44 2.27
N GLU A 151 13.00 11.60 2.25
CA GLU A 151 12.49 12.80 1.58
C GLU A 151 12.25 12.55 0.09
N GLN A 152 13.21 11.93 -0.60
CA GLN A 152 13.09 11.60 -2.02
C GLN A 152 11.98 10.56 -2.25
N LEU A 153 11.95 9.48 -1.45
CA LEU A 153 10.90 8.46 -1.55
C LEU A 153 9.50 9.03 -1.31
N ARG A 154 9.37 10.01 -0.41
CA ARG A 154 8.12 10.74 -0.17
C ARG A 154 7.69 11.56 -1.39
N LYS A 155 8.63 12.25 -2.05
CA LYS A 155 8.36 13.00 -3.30
C LYS A 155 7.96 12.06 -4.43
N ASP A 156 8.71 10.99 -4.63
CA ASP A 156 8.40 9.96 -5.64
C ASP A 156 7.05 9.30 -5.36
N GLY A 157 6.72 9.07 -4.09
CA GLY A 157 5.42 8.54 -3.65
C GLY A 157 4.27 9.52 -3.90
N GLU A 158 4.48 10.82 -3.67
CA GLU A 158 3.52 11.86 -4.00
C GLU A 158 3.27 11.93 -5.51
N GLU A 159 4.32 11.95 -6.32
CA GLU A 159 4.22 11.98 -7.78
C GLU A 159 3.52 10.73 -8.33
N TRP A 160 3.94 9.54 -7.87
CA TRP A 160 3.33 8.28 -8.28
C TRP A 160 1.82 8.25 -8.00
N MET A 161 1.41 8.74 -6.84
CA MET A 161 0.01 8.75 -6.43
C MET A 161 -0.80 9.80 -7.19
N LYS A 162 -0.25 11.00 -7.45
CA LYS A 162 -0.88 12.02 -8.29
C LYS A 162 -1.05 11.54 -9.73
N SER A 163 0.00 10.93 -10.30
CA SER A 163 -0.04 10.36 -11.65
C SER A 163 -1.11 9.27 -11.77
N THR A 164 -1.13 8.32 -10.83
CA THR A 164 -2.13 7.25 -10.78
C THR A 164 -3.55 7.81 -10.63
N ALA A 165 -3.75 8.75 -9.71
CA ALA A 165 -5.06 9.38 -9.49
C ALA A 165 -5.55 10.13 -10.74
N ASN A 166 -4.68 10.86 -11.44
CA ASN A 166 -5.02 11.53 -12.69
C ASN A 166 -5.43 10.53 -13.78
N SER A 167 -4.65 9.47 -14.00
CA SER A 167 -4.98 8.45 -15.01
C SER A 167 -6.32 7.77 -14.72
N CYS A 168 -6.58 7.40 -13.46
CA CYS A 168 -7.84 6.77 -13.08
C CYS A 168 -9.02 7.76 -13.15
N MET A 169 -8.80 9.03 -12.82
CA MET A 169 -9.83 10.08 -12.93
C MET A 169 -10.25 10.32 -14.38
N VAL A 170 -9.32 10.26 -15.35
CA VAL A 170 -9.66 10.33 -16.78
C VAL A 170 -10.57 9.16 -17.18
N VAL A 171 -10.23 7.93 -16.78
CA VAL A 171 -11.06 6.75 -17.06
C VAL A 171 -12.44 6.88 -16.41
N ALA A 172 -12.52 7.31 -15.15
CA ALA A 172 -13.78 7.55 -14.46
C ALA A 172 -14.61 8.64 -15.16
N THR A 173 -13.98 9.73 -15.59
CA THR A 173 -14.66 10.81 -16.32
C THR A 173 -15.26 10.31 -17.62
N LEU A 174 -14.53 9.50 -18.39
CA LEU A 174 -15.03 8.87 -19.61
C LEU A 174 -16.23 7.95 -19.36
N ILE A 175 -16.20 7.18 -18.27
CA ILE A 175 -17.35 6.33 -17.90
C ILE A 175 -18.54 7.21 -17.54
N THR A 176 -18.34 8.24 -16.71
CA THR A 176 -19.40 9.16 -16.31
C THR A 176 -20.05 9.82 -17.52
N THR A 177 -19.27 10.26 -18.52
CA THR A 177 -19.84 10.90 -19.72
C THR A 177 -20.62 9.93 -20.60
N VAL A 178 -20.10 8.71 -20.82
CA VAL A 178 -20.77 7.69 -21.63
C VAL A 178 -22.09 7.24 -20.98
N VAL A 179 -22.05 6.93 -19.69
CA VAL A 179 -23.22 6.48 -18.91
C VAL A 179 -24.25 7.62 -18.79
N PHE A 180 -23.82 8.86 -18.52
CA PHE A 180 -24.73 10.01 -18.49
C PHE A 180 -25.45 10.20 -19.84
N ALA A 181 -24.75 10.05 -20.96
CA ALA A 181 -25.38 10.13 -22.28
C ALA A 181 -26.36 8.97 -22.51
N ALA A 182 -26.02 7.76 -22.08
CA ALA A 182 -26.88 6.57 -22.18
C ALA A 182 -28.16 6.69 -21.32
N ALA A 183 -28.10 7.37 -20.18
CA ALA A 183 -29.25 7.63 -19.32
C ALA A 183 -30.35 8.45 -20.01
N PHE A 184 -30.00 9.28 -21.01
CA PHE A 184 -30.95 10.10 -21.77
C PHE A 184 -31.21 9.58 -23.19
N THR A 185 -30.36 8.68 -23.70
CA THR A 185 -30.52 8.05 -25.02
C THR A 185 -30.98 6.60 -24.88
N PHE A 186 -32.19 6.41 -24.34
CA PHE A 186 -32.73 5.07 -24.08
C PHE A 186 -32.70 4.19 -25.33
N PRO A 187 -32.19 2.95 -25.23
CA PRO A 187 -32.28 1.99 -26.33
C PRO A 187 -33.76 1.78 -26.66
N GLY A 188 -34.14 2.04 -27.92
CA GLY A 188 -35.53 2.00 -28.38
C GLY A 188 -36.25 3.34 -28.47
N GLY A 189 -35.72 4.40 -27.86
CA GLY A 189 -36.33 5.74 -27.86
C GLY A 189 -37.55 5.89 -26.94
N ASN A 190 -38.18 7.06 -27.04
CA ASN A 190 -39.40 7.40 -26.32
C ASN A 190 -40.62 7.24 -27.21
N ASN A 191 -41.74 6.93 -26.60
CA ASN A 191 -43.03 6.88 -27.29
C ASN A 191 -43.51 8.33 -27.53
N ASP A 192 -43.74 8.70 -28.79
CA ASP A 192 -44.10 10.08 -29.20
C ASP A 192 -45.38 10.62 -28.55
N LYS A 193 -46.23 9.73 -28.00
CA LYS A 193 -47.51 10.10 -27.37
C LYS A 193 -47.39 10.54 -25.92
N ASP A 194 -46.55 9.85 -25.14
CA ASP A 194 -46.50 10.01 -23.68
C ASP A 194 -45.09 10.38 -23.16
N GLY A 195 -44.08 10.42 -24.05
CA GLY A 195 -42.67 10.63 -23.68
C GLY A 195 -42.07 9.50 -22.84
N THR A 196 -42.77 8.37 -22.72
CA THR A 196 -42.34 7.23 -21.89
C THR A 196 -41.41 6.29 -22.67
N PRO A 197 -40.44 5.63 -22.01
CA PRO A 197 -39.55 4.70 -22.69
C PRO A 197 -40.32 3.52 -23.28
N ILE A 198 -40.10 3.21 -24.57
CA ILE A 198 -40.85 2.19 -25.32
C ILE A 198 -40.73 0.81 -24.67
N PHE A 199 -39.58 0.50 -24.06
CA PHE A 199 -39.30 -0.79 -23.44
C PHE A 199 -39.51 -0.82 -21.91
N ARG A 200 -40.30 0.10 -21.34
CA ARG A 200 -40.51 0.21 -19.88
C ARG A 200 -40.90 -1.12 -19.20
N GLN A 201 -41.63 -1.99 -19.88
CA GLN A 201 -42.10 -3.27 -19.32
C GLN A 201 -41.09 -4.44 -19.47
N ASN A 202 -39.96 -4.22 -20.16
CA ASN A 202 -38.94 -5.25 -20.34
C ASN A 202 -38.02 -5.32 -19.11
N GLN A 203 -37.80 -6.52 -18.57
CA GLN A 203 -36.87 -6.74 -17.45
C GLN A 203 -35.43 -6.30 -17.79
N ALA A 204 -34.99 -6.48 -19.04
CA ALA A 204 -33.67 -6.02 -19.49
C ALA A 204 -33.54 -4.49 -19.43
N PHE A 205 -34.64 -3.76 -19.68
CA PHE A 205 -34.67 -2.30 -19.57
C PHE A 205 -34.56 -1.84 -18.12
N THR A 206 -35.22 -2.51 -17.18
CA THR A 206 -35.05 -2.20 -15.74
C THR A 206 -33.62 -2.42 -15.26
N VAL A 207 -32.99 -3.54 -15.65
CA VAL A 207 -31.60 -3.82 -15.26
C VAL A 207 -30.63 -2.83 -15.92
N PHE A 208 -30.88 -2.42 -17.15
CA PHE A 208 -30.14 -1.36 -17.83
C PHE A 208 -30.12 -0.07 -17.01
N ILE A 209 -31.30 0.48 -16.66
CA ILE A 209 -31.40 1.75 -15.92
C ILE A 209 -30.72 1.68 -14.56
N ILE A 210 -30.94 0.60 -13.80
CA ILE A 210 -30.33 0.45 -12.46
C ILE A 210 -28.80 0.38 -12.57
N SER A 211 -28.29 -0.39 -13.54
CA SER A 211 -26.84 -0.55 -13.74
C SER A 211 -26.19 0.74 -14.23
N ASP A 212 -26.87 1.48 -15.12
CA ASP A 212 -26.42 2.75 -15.66
C ASP A 212 -26.32 3.82 -14.55
N VAL A 213 -27.37 4.01 -13.74
CA VAL A 213 -27.32 4.92 -12.58
C VAL A 213 -26.24 4.52 -11.58
N ALA A 214 -26.11 3.22 -11.29
CA ALA A 214 -25.06 2.72 -10.40
C ALA A 214 -23.65 3.04 -10.93
N ALA A 215 -23.40 2.82 -12.22
CA ALA A 215 -22.13 3.16 -12.86
C ALA A 215 -21.84 4.66 -12.74
N LEU A 216 -22.83 5.53 -12.98
CA LEU A 216 -22.67 6.98 -12.90
C LEU A 216 -22.29 7.44 -11.50
N VAL A 217 -23.02 6.98 -10.47
CA VAL A 217 -22.78 7.35 -9.07
C VAL A 217 -21.42 6.85 -8.60
N LEU A 218 -21.07 5.60 -8.90
CA LEU A 218 -19.79 5.01 -8.51
C LEU A 218 -18.62 5.68 -9.22
N SER A 219 -18.75 5.99 -10.50
CA SER A 219 -17.73 6.70 -11.27
C SER A 219 -17.49 8.11 -10.72
N THR A 220 -18.57 8.85 -10.45
CA THR A 220 -18.48 10.19 -9.85
C THR A 220 -17.86 10.16 -8.46
N THR A 221 -18.22 9.17 -7.63
CA THR A 221 -17.60 8.94 -6.31
C THR A 221 -16.09 8.66 -6.43
N SER A 222 -15.69 7.89 -7.44
CA SER A 222 -14.28 7.63 -7.73
C SER A 222 -13.53 8.91 -8.12
N ILE A 223 -14.11 9.76 -8.99
CA ILE A 223 -13.57 11.09 -9.35
C ILE A 223 -13.33 11.94 -8.10
N LEU A 224 -14.34 12.07 -7.23
CA LEU A 224 -14.22 12.86 -6.00
C LEU A 224 -13.13 12.30 -5.07
N THR A 225 -13.00 10.98 -5.00
CA THR A 225 -11.97 10.33 -4.19
C THR A 225 -10.57 10.62 -4.75
N PHE A 226 -10.37 10.48 -6.06
CA PHE A 226 -9.09 10.82 -6.71
C PHE A 226 -8.76 12.31 -6.61
N LEU A 227 -9.77 13.19 -6.68
CA LEU A 227 -9.58 14.62 -6.45
C LEU A 227 -9.14 14.91 -5.01
N SER A 228 -9.66 14.16 -4.03
CA SER A 228 -9.21 14.23 -2.63
C SER A 228 -7.76 13.76 -2.45
N ILE A 229 -7.25 12.89 -3.33
CA ILE A 229 -5.84 12.48 -3.34
C ILE A 229 -4.98 13.60 -3.91
N LEU A 230 -5.39 14.24 -5.01
CA LEU A 230 -4.65 15.35 -5.64
C LEU A 230 -4.53 16.58 -4.73
N THR A 231 -5.54 16.83 -3.91
CA THR A 231 -5.61 17.97 -2.98
C THR A 231 -5.05 17.67 -1.58
N SER A 232 -4.57 16.45 -1.34
CA SER A 232 -3.98 16.07 -0.05
C SER A 232 -2.65 16.78 0.21
N ARG A 233 -2.27 16.89 1.49
CA ARG A 233 -1.03 17.55 1.94
C ARG A 233 0.24 16.69 1.78
N TYR A 234 0.10 15.37 1.59
CA TYR A 234 1.21 14.42 1.48
C TYR A 234 2.24 14.52 2.63
N ALA A 235 1.74 14.73 3.85
CA ALA A 235 2.56 14.57 5.04
C ALA A 235 2.97 13.10 5.19
N GLU A 236 4.11 12.80 5.81
CA GLU A 236 4.58 11.43 5.99
C GLU A 236 3.50 10.52 6.59
N GLU A 237 2.80 11.01 7.62
CA GLU A 237 1.78 10.23 8.33
C GLU A 237 0.56 9.91 7.47
N ASP A 238 0.29 10.71 6.44
CA ASP A 238 -0.78 10.44 5.49
C ASP A 238 -0.53 9.16 4.68
N PHE A 239 0.74 8.78 4.49
CA PHE A 239 1.11 7.54 3.79
C PHE A 239 0.76 6.28 4.59
N LEU A 240 0.46 6.38 5.89
CA LEU A 240 0.13 5.18 6.69
C LEU A 240 -1.20 4.56 6.30
N MET A 241 -2.26 5.36 6.26
CA MET A 241 -3.63 4.87 6.12
C MET A 241 -4.48 5.79 5.25
N SER A 242 -4.35 7.11 5.38
CA SER A 242 -5.27 8.04 4.71
C SER A 242 -5.10 8.01 3.18
N LEU A 243 -3.86 8.09 2.68
CA LEU A 243 -3.59 8.08 1.24
C LEU A 243 -3.81 6.70 0.59
N PRO A 244 -3.21 5.59 1.06
CA PRO A 244 -3.45 4.27 0.49
C PRO A 244 -4.93 3.83 0.60
N GLY A 245 -5.61 4.23 1.68
CA GLY A 245 -7.04 3.96 1.86
C GLY A 245 -7.91 4.70 0.85
N LYS A 246 -7.65 5.99 0.61
CA LYS A 246 -8.33 6.76 -0.46
C LYS A 246 -8.07 6.15 -1.83
N LEU A 247 -6.82 5.77 -2.13
CA LEU A 247 -6.45 5.15 -3.40
C LEU A 247 -7.21 3.83 -3.61
N LEU A 248 -7.25 2.97 -2.59
CA LEU A 248 -7.99 1.71 -2.63
C LEU A 248 -9.50 1.95 -2.86
N PHE A 249 -10.10 2.86 -2.10
CA PHE A 249 -11.53 3.17 -2.24
C PHE A 249 -11.87 3.73 -3.63
N GLY A 250 -11.03 4.61 -4.17
CA GLY A 250 -11.17 5.15 -5.53
C GLY A 250 -11.07 4.06 -6.60
N LEU A 251 -10.10 3.15 -6.49
CA LEU A 251 -9.94 2.03 -7.41
C LEU A 251 -11.10 1.02 -7.34
N LEU A 252 -11.59 0.70 -6.14
CA LEU A 252 -12.73 -0.21 -5.96
C LEU A 252 -14.00 0.36 -6.56
N THR A 253 -14.32 1.63 -6.28
CA THR A 253 -15.50 2.30 -6.85
C THR A 253 -15.41 2.41 -8.37
N LEU A 254 -14.23 2.71 -8.92
CA LEU A 254 -14.00 2.71 -10.38
C LEU A 254 -14.23 1.32 -10.98
N PHE A 255 -13.71 0.28 -10.34
CA PHE A 255 -13.84 -1.09 -10.82
C PHE A 255 -15.30 -1.55 -10.86
N VAL A 256 -16.06 -1.29 -9.79
CA VAL A 256 -17.50 -1.61 -9.76
C VAL A 256 -18.25 -0.79 -10.81
N SER A 257 -17.88 0.48 -11.03
CA SER A 257 -18.44 1.30 -12.10
C SER A 257 -18.24 0.70 -13.50
N ILE A 258 -17.02 0.23 -13.82
CA ILE A 258 -16.71 -0.44 -15.10
C ILE A 258 -17.60 -1.68 -15.28
N ALA A 259 -17.77 -2.49 -14.23
CA ALA A 259 -18.62 -3.67 -14.28
C ALA A 259 -20.09 -3.30 -14.51
N CYS A 260 -20.62 -2.30 -13.80
CA CYS A 260 -21.99 -1.79 -13.99
C CYS A 260 -22.21 -1.24 -15.41
N MET A 261 -21.26 -0.47 -15.95
CA MET A 261 -21.32 0.04 -17.32
C MET A 261 -21.37 -1.11 -18.35
N ALA A 262 -20.57 -2.15 -18.16
CA ALA A 262 -20.58 -3.29 -19.07
C ALA A 262 -21.87 -4.12 -19.00
N VAL A 263 -22.48 -4.23 -17.82
CA VAL A 263 -23.81 -4.84 -17.66
C VAL A 263 -24.86 -3.99 -18.39
N ALA A 264 -24.85 -2.67 -18.20
CA ALA A 264 -25.76 -1.76 -18.91
C ALA A 264 -25.59 -1.91 -20.44
N PHE A 265 -24.36 -1.88 -20.94
CA PHE A 265 -24.07 -2.10 -22.34
C PHE A 265 -24.54 -3.47 -22.85
N SER A 266 -24.41 -4.54 -22.06
CA SER A 266 -24.89 -5.86 -22.47
C SER A 266 -26.42 -5.90 -22.56
N MET A 267 -27.12 -5.23 -21.63
CA MET A 267 -28.59 -5.16 -21.62
C MET A 267 -29.16 -4.40 -22.82
N THR A 268 -28.46 -3.41 -23.37
CA THR A 268 -28.93 -2.71 -24.58
C THR A 268 -29.06 -3.66 -25.79
N PHE A 269 -28.15 -4.63 -25.94
CA PHE A 269 -28.25 -5.66 -26.99
C PHE A 269 -29.41 -6.64 -26.75
N PHE A 270 -29.68 -7.00 -25.50
CA PHE A 270 -30.85 -7.82 -25.17
C PHE A 270 -32.17 -7.09 -25.48
N ILE A 271 -32.20 -5.76 -25.33
CA ILE A 271 -33.34 -4.93 -25.70
C ILE A 271 -33.46 -4.81 -27.22
N ALA A 272 -32.35 -4.63 -27.95
CA ALA A 272 -32.36 -4.40 -29.39
C ALA A 272 -32.73 -5.64 -30.23
N TYR A 273 -32.41 -6.86 -29.78
CA TYR A 273 -32.53 -8.10 -30.57
C TYR A 273 -33.70 -9.00 -30.16
N ASP A 274 -34.82 -8.43 -29.73
CA ASP A 274 -35.90 -9.19 -29.09
C ASP A 274 -36.38 -10.42 -29.93
N LYS A 275 -36.42 -11.56 -29.24
CA LYS A 275 -36.96 -12.90 -29.59
C LYS A 275 -36.48 -13.70 -30.80
N THR A 276 -35.77 -13.18 -31.80
CA THR A 276 -35.44 -13.99 -33.00
C THR A 276 -34.06 -14.66 -32.98
N ASN A 277 -33.05 -14.10 -32.31
CA ASN A 277 -31.69 -14.66 -32.30
C ASN A 277 -30.92 -14.41 -30.98
N ALA A 278 -31.32 -15.08 -29.89
CA ALA A 278 -30.67 -14.96 -28.57
C ALA A 278 -29.16 -15.32 -28.56
N LYS A 279 -28.66 -16.02 -29.59
CA LYS A 279 -27.25 -16.38 -29.73
C LYS A 279 -26.33 -15.17 -29.92
N LEU A 280 -26.78 -14.12 -30.61
CA LEU A 280 -25.98 -12.93 -30.90
C LEU A 280 -25.74 -12.04 -29.65
N PRO A 281 -26.76 -11.63 -28.88
CA PRO A 281 -26.54 -10.86 -27.64
C PRO A 281 -25.77 -11.67 -26.59
N LEU A 282 -25.93 -13.01 -26.55
CA LEU A 282 -25.12 -13.87 -25.69
C LEU A 282 -23.63 -13.87 -26.10
N ALA A 283 -23.33 -13.92 -27.39
CA ALA A 283 -21.97 -13.84 -27.89
C ALA A 283 -21.33 -12.47 -27.59
N ILE A 284 -22.09 -11.38 -27.75
CA ILE A 284 -21.62 -10.01 -27.44
C ILE A 284 -21.36 -9.86 -25.94
N ALA A 285 -22.27 -10.36 -25.09
CA ALA A 285 -22.09 -10.38 -23.64
C ALA A 285 -20.86 -11.20 -23.22
N ALA A 286 -20.57 -12.31 -23.90
CA ALA A 286 -19.36 -13.09 -23.64
C ALA A 286 -18.09 -12.30 -24.01
N VAL A 287 -18.12 -11.53 -25.10
CA VAL A 287 -16.99 -10.70 -25.54
C VAL A 287 -16.76 -9.51 -24.59
N THR A 288 -17.82 -8.87 -24.08
CA THR A 288 -17.69 -7.74 -23.15
C THR A 288 -17.11 -8.13 -21.79
N VAL A 289 -17.26 -9.41 -21.38
CA VAL A 289 -16.64 -9.95 -20.16
C VAL A 289 -15.13 -10.11 -20.29
N ILE A 290 -14.58 -10.28 -21.50
CA ILE A 290 -13.14 -10.52 -21.71
C ILE A 290 -12.28 -9.31 -21.26
N PRO A 291 -12.54 -8.07 -21.71
CA PRO A 291 -11.79 -6.90 -21.24
C PRO A 291 -11.91 -6.68 -19.73
N ILE A 292 -13.09 -6.93 -19.15
CA ILE A 292 -13.33 -6.80 -17.70
C ILE A 292 -12.48 -7.83 -16.96
N GLY A 293 -12.51 -9.10 -17.38
CA GLY A 293 -11.72 -10.17 -16.78
C GLY A 293 -10.21 -9.89 -16.83
N CYS A 294 -9.71 -9.41 -17.97
CA CYS A 294 -8.32 -8.96 -18.10
C CYS A 294 -8.01 -7.80 -17.13
N PHE A 295 -8.89 -6.80 -17.06
CA PHE A 295 -8.73 -5.67 -16.15
C PHE A 295 -8.72 -6.10 -14.67
N CYS A 296 -9.61 -7.04 -14.28
CA CYS A 296 -9.60 -7.68 -12.95
C CYS A 296 -8.24 -8.29 -12.67
N VAL A 297 -7.76 -9.18 -13.55
CA VAL A 297 -6.51 -9.92 -13.35
C VAL A 297 -5.32 -8.98 -13.20
N PHE A 298 -5.24 -7.93 -14.02
CA PHE A 298 -4.13 -6.96 -13.96
C PHE A 298 -4.15 -6.10 -12.69
N HIS A 299 -5.33 -5.68 -12.20
CA HIS A 299 -5.43 -4.80 -11.03
C HIS A 299 -5.58 -5.55 -9.70
N LEU A 300 -5.92 -6.85 -9.74
CA LEU A 300 -6.02 -7.70 -8.55
C LEU A 300 -4.70 -7.75 -7.79
N ARG A 301 -3.55 -7.81 -8.49
CA ARG A 301 -2.24 -7.79 -7.83
C ARG A 301 -2.03 -6.50 -7.03
N LEU A 302 -2.38 -5.35 -7.61
CA LEU A 302 -2.26 -4.05 -6.95
C LEU A 302 -3.21 -3.94 -5.75
N ILE A 303 -4.46 -4.38 -5.89
CA ILE A 303 -5.44 -4.39 -4.79
C ILE A 303 -4.97 -5.30 -3.66
N VAL A 304 -4.46 -6.49 -3.97
CA VAL A 304 -3.91 -7.43 -2.99
C VAL A 304 -2.69 -6.82 -2.29
N ASP A 305 -1.80 -6.14 -3.02
CA ASP A 305 -0.64 -5.46 -2.43
C ASP A 305 -1.06 -4.33 -1.48
N ILE A 306 -2.05 -3.52 -1.85
CA ILE A 306 -2.59 -2.45 -0.98
C ILE A 306 -3.29 -3.05 0.25
N LEU A 307 -4.11 -4.08 0.09
CA LEU A 307 -4.76 -4.78 1.20
C LEU A 307 -3.74 -5.42 2.13
N ARG A 308 -2.71 -6.07 1.56
CA ARG A 308 -1.59 -6.65 2.31
C ARG A 308 -0.83 -5.58 3.09
N SER A 309 -0.56 -4.44 2.46
CA SER A 309 0.13 -3.31 3.10
C SER A 309 -0.71 -2.66 4.21
N ALA A 310 -2.01 -2.45 3.98
CA ALA A 310 -2.91 -1.77 4.91
C ALA A 310 -3.38 -2.67 6.08
N TYR A 311 -3.80 -3.91 5.80
CA TYR A 311 -4.37 -4.81 6.82
C TYR A 311 -3.34 -5.79 7.39
N TRP A 312 -2.42 -6.32 6.58
CA TRP A 312 -1.59 -7.45 6.98
C TRP A 312 -0.28 -7.04 7.66
N SER A 313 0.27 -5.87 7.35
CA SER A 313 1.43 -5.31 8.07
C SER A 313 1.15 -5.16 9.57
N TYR A 314 0.01 -4.56 9.94
CA TYR A 314 -0.40 -4.34 11.32
C TYR A 314 -0.55 -5.64 12.12
N PHE A 315 -0.99 -6.72 11.48
CA PHE A 315 -1.17 -8.04 12.11
C PHE A 315 0.09 -8.91 12.08
N SER A 316 0.88 -8.83 11.02
CA SER A 316 2.07 -9.67 10.79
C SER A 316 3.22 -9.33 11.73
N PHE A 317 3.36 -8.07 12.16
CA PHE A 317 4.40 -7.70 13.11
C PHE A 317 4.16 -8.27 14.52
N ARG A 318 2.89 -8.50 14.89
CA ARG A 318 2.49 -8.87 16.25
C ARG A 318 2.36 -10.38 16.49
N LYS A 319 2.10 -11.19 15.45
CA LYS A 319 1.90 -12.65 15.60
C LYS A 319 2.39 -13.42 14.37
N ARG A 320 3.66 -13.81 14.40
CA ARG A 320 4.03 -15.14 13.94
C ARG A 320 4.05 -16.03 15.16
N ASN A 321 3.36 -17.19 15.11
CA ASN A 321 3.36 -18.20 16.17
C ASN A 321 4.75 -18.87 16.26
N ILE A 322 5.79 -18.09 16.48
CA ILE A 322 7.17 -18.55 16.61
C ILE A 322 7.54 -18.31 18.05
N LYS A 323 7.44 -19.37 18.85
CA LYS A 323 7.91 -19.36 20.23
C LYS A 323 9.42 -19.59 20.26
N LEU A 324 10.16 -18.67 20.88
CA LEU A 324 11.58 -18.88 21.16
C LEU A 324 11.78 -20.03 22.14
N PHE A 325 10.92 -20.06 23.18
CA PHE A 325 10.93 -20.99 24.31
C PHE A 325 9.59 -21.70 24.42
#